data_AF-A0A6V6ZPW4-F1
#
_entry.id   AF-A0A6V6ZPW4-F1
#
_cell.length_a   1.000
_cell.length_b   1.000
_cell.length_c   1.000
_cell.angle_alpha   90.00
_cell.angle_beta   90.00
_cell.angle_gamma   90.00
#
_symmetry.space_group_name_H-M   'P 1'
#
loop_
_entity.id
_entity.type
_entity.pdbx_description
1 polymer ?
#
loop_
_entity_poly.entity_id
_entity_poly.type
_entity_poly.pdbx_seq_one_letter_code
_entity_poly.pdbx_strand_id
1 'polypeptide(L)'
;MFAGMITVLVCSVSTAIKPAYAETVKFRIAETVQVKDKDLPYTLFVSLKDAGETRLGLDAFLDLRSLQDLAPWLFSSVLKETCQQKFALAVSQVSAQADALVADGQVQAKFYACDTDDPKTHYRGVLLFGQNVDVMIKASAAVERNCLHLRLEDVELDLQGFVGTVSDMIGLTEKARLLILEKGAEVLAENPICPELPSELKGLEPRFTSGGIREIGSGGVGAALSGSIDTSAGTLLDLIAALQEKQGFEVVE
;
A
#
# COMPACT_ATOMS: atom_id res chain seq x y z
N MET A 1 62.92 -51.35 -36.35
CA MET A 1 62.67 -50.01 -36.91
C MET A 1 61.18 -49.83 -37.06
N PHE A 2 60.63 -48.85 -36.34
CA PHE A 2 59.39 -48.07 -36.52
C PHE A 2 58.92 -47.65 -35.13
N ALA A 3 59.41 -46.48 -34.69
CA ALA A 3 58.95 -45.80 -33.51
C ALA A 3 57.65 -45.05 -33.87
N GLY A 4 56.54 -45.47 -33.27
CA GLY A 4 55.24 -44.81 -33.40
C GLY A 4 55.16 -43.62 -32.44
N MET A 5 55.10 -42.42 -33.02
CA MET A 5 54.93 -41.14 -32.34
C MET A 5 53.48 -41.04 -31.82
N ILE A 6 53.29 -41.01 -30.49
CA ILE A 6 51.99 -40.74 -29.86
C ILE A 6 51.83 -39.22 -29.79
N THR A 7 50.99 -38.67 -30.66
CA THR A 7 50.56 -37.27 -30.59
C THR A 7 49.50 -37.13 -29.50
N VAL A 8 49.87 -36.51 -28.37
CA VAL A 8 48.90 -36.10 -27.34
C VAL A 8 48.25 -34.81 -27.81
N LEU A 9 46.98 -34.89 -28.21
CA LEU A 9 46.14 -33.73 -28.48
C LEU A 9 45.70 -33.12 -27.15
N VAL A 10 46.41 -32.10 -26.67
CA VAL A 10 45.96 -31.29 -25.53
C VAL A 10 44.86 -30.36 -26.04
N CYS A 11 43.60 -30.78 -25.88
CA CYS A 11 42.45 -29.89 -26.05
C CYS A 11 42.40 -28.94 -24.84
N SER A 12 43.03 -27.77 -24.98
CA SER A 12 42.80 -26.64 -24.08
C SER A 12 41.37 -26.16 -24.26
N VAL A 13 40.45 -26.65 -23.44
CA VAL A 13 39.11 -26.06 -23.31
C VAL A 13 39.28 -24.77 -22.51
N SER A 14 39.59 -23.68 -23.20
CA SER A 14 39.43 -22.34 -22.65
C SER A 14 37.95 -21.99 -22.67
N THR A 15 37.17 -22.57 -21.77
CA THR A 15 35.90 -21.96 -21.36
C THR A 15 36.27 -20.67 -20.65
N ALA A 16 36.25 -19.57 -21.40
CA ALA A 16 36.08 -18.24 -20.83
C ALA A 16 34.75 -18.26 -20.07
N ILE A 17 34.81 -18.57 -18.78
CA ILE A 17 33.73 -18.30 -17.85
C ILE A 17 33.65 -16.78 -17.83
N LYS A 18 32.82 -16.19 -18.70
CA LYS A 18 32.33 -14.84 -18.47
C LYS A 18 31.62 -14.93 -17.12
N PRO A 19 32.01 -14.16 -16.09
CA PRO A 19 31.15 -14.02 -14.94
C PRO A 19 29.88 -13.39 -15.48
N ALA A 20 28.82 -14.19 -15.59
CA ALA A 20 27.48 -13.66 -15.68
C ALA A 20 27.23 -13.04 -14.31
N TYR A 21 27.69 -11.80 -14.13
CA TYR A 21 27.16 -10.96 -13.06
C TYR A 21 25.67 -10.89 -13.32
N ALA A 22 24.88 -11.57 -12.49
CA ALA A 22 23.45 -11.32 -12.45
C ALA A 22 23.30 -9.89 -11.93
N GLU A 23 23.32 -8.91 -12.84
CA GLU A 23 23.33 -7.48 -12.48
C GLU A 23 22.05 -7.07 -11.73
N THR A 24 20.96 -7.83 -11.90
CA THR A 24 19.73 -7.65 -11.15
C THR A 24 18.96 -8.97 -11.04
N VAL A 25 18.55 -9.34 -9.83
CA VAL A 25 17.66 -10.48 -9.59
C VAL A 25 16.27 -9.94 -9.29
N LYS A 26 15.25 -10.41 -10.03
CA LYS A 26 13.87 -10.01 -9.83
C LYS A 26 13.03 -11.16 -9.30
N PHE A 27 12.17 -10.85 -8.34
CA PHE A 27 11.18 -11.76 -7.76
C PHE A 27 9.80 -11.17 -7.93
N ARG A 28 8.82 -12.04 -8.15
CA ARG A 28 7.40 -11.73 -8.07
C ARG A 28 6.78 -12.63 -7.02
N ILE A 29 6.16 -12.02 -6.03
CA ILE A 29 5.53 -12.68 -4.89
C ILE A 29 4.06 -12.28 -4.93
N ALA A 30 3.16 -13.26 -4.99
CA ALA A 30 1.72 -13.04 -4.98
C ALA A 30 1.13 -13.70 -3.74
N GLU A 31 0.58 -12.88 -2.85
CA GLU A 31 0.14 -13.29 -1.51
C GLU A 31 -1.18 -12.62 -1.16
N THR A 32 -1.77 -13.04 -0.05
CA THR A 32 -2.97 -12.42 0.52
C THR A 32 -2.69 -11.92 1.92
N VAL A 33 -3.13 -10.71 2.24
CA VAL A 33 -3.12 -10.17 3.61
C VAL A 33 -4.54 -10.02 4.11
N GLN A 34 -4.81 -10.43 5.35
CA GLN A 34 -6.11 -10.24 5.95
C GLN A 34 -6.27 -8.78 6.41
N VAL A 35 -7.26 -8.08 5.87
CA VAL A 35 -7.62 -6.72 6.27
C VAL A 35 -9.05 -6.73 6.80
N LYS A 36 -9.21 -6.51 8.10
CA LYS A 36 -10.46 -6.77 8.84
C LYS A 36 -10.89 -8.23 8.60
N ASP A 37 -12.07 -8.46 8.03
CA ASP A 37 -12.67 -9.77 7.73
C ASP A 37 -12.57 -10.17 6.24
N LYS A 38 -11.69 -9.54 5.45
CA LYS A 38 -11.46 -9.89 4.03
C LYS A 38 -10.00 -10.14 3.71
N ASP A 39 -9.78 -11.04 2.77
CA ASP A 39 -8.47 -11.28 2.18
C ASP A 39 -8.22 -10.28 1.05
N LEU A 40 -7.14 -9.51 1.17
CA LEU A 40 -6.65 -8.57 0.18
C LEU A 40 -5.49 -9.22 -0.58
N PRO A 41 -5.68 -9.63 -1.85
CA PRO A 41 -4.59 -10.11 -2.66
C PRO A 41 -3.67 -8.95 -3.06
N TYR A 42 -2.37 -9.16 -2.94
CA TYR A 42 -1.35 -8.21 -3.38
C TYR A 42 -0.26 -8.91 -4.19
N THR A 43 0.41 -8.15 -5.04
CA THR A 43 1.62 -8.63 -5.74
C THR A 43 2.79 -7.73 -5.38
N LEU A 44 3.83 -8.32 -4.82
CA LEU A 44 5.09 -7.69 -4.50
C LEU A 44 6.13 -8.08 -5.55
N PHE A 45 6.68 -7.08 -6.22
CA PHE A 45 7.81 -7.21 -7.12
C PHE A 45 9.06 -6.74 -6.39
N VAL A 46 10.06 -7.58 -6.29
CA VAL A 46 11.33 -7.26 -5.63
C VAL A 46 12.45 -7.34 -6.65
N SER A 47 13.33 -6.35 -6.68
CA SER A 47 14.58 -6.42 -7.42
C SER A 47 15.77 -6.18 -6.50
N LEU A 48 16.75 -7.05 -6.59
CA LEU A 48 18.04 -6.95 -5.91
C LEU A 48 19.10 -6.58 -6.92
N LYS A 49 19.92 -5.58 -6.59
CA LYS A 49 21.05 -5.15 -7.40
C LYS A 49 22.28 -4.93 -6.52
N ASP A 50 23.47 -5.01 -7.10
CA ASP A 50 24.69 -4.69 -6.37
C ASP A 50 24.67 -3.20 -5.92
N ALA A 51 24.98 -2.97 -4.64
CA ALA A 51 25.10 -1.63 -4.06
C ALA A 51 26.41 -1.45 -3.26
N GLY A 52 27.34 -2.41 -3.32
CA GLY A 52 28.63 -2.37 -2.65
C GLY A 52 29.09 -3.74 -2.13
N GLU A 53 30.33 -3.79 -1.65
CA GLU A 53 30.99 -5.06 -1.26
C GLU A 53 30.25 -5.85 -0.15
N THR A 54 29.46 -5.17 0.68
CA THR A 54 28.75 -5.77 1.81
C THR A 54 27.24 -5.54 1.79
N ARG A 55 26.70 -4.99 0.69
CA ARG A 55 25.29 -4.60 0.60
C ARG A 55 24.70 -4.83 -0.78
N LEU A 56 23.48 -5.35 -0.80
CA LEU A 56 22.65 -5.35 -2.01
C LEU A 56 21.59 -4.25 -1.88
N GLY A 57 21.43 -3.49 -2.95
CA GLY A 57 20.32 -2.58 -3.12
C GLY A 57 19.04 -3.38 -3.34
N LEU A 58 17.96 -2.92 -2.72
CA LEU A 58 16.65 -3.52 -2.76
C LEU A 58 15.67 -2.46 -3.27
N ASP A 59 15.01 -2.74 -4.38
CA ASP A 59 13.84 -2.00 -4.82
C ASP A 59 12.64 -2.95 -4.78
N ALA A 60 11.58 -2.53 -4.11
CA ALA A 60 10.34 -3.28 -3.96
C ALA A 60 9.17 -2.44 -4.46
N PHE A 61 8.23 -3.10 -5.13
CA PHE A 61 7.05 -2.47 -5.69
C PHE A 61 5.83 -3.31 -5.40
N LEU A 62 4.83 -2.70 -4.77
CA LEU A 62 3.60 -3.32 -4.35
C LEU A 62 2.48 -2.87 -5.29
N ASP A 63 1.86 -3.82 -5.98
CA ASP A 63 0.63 -3.60 -6.74
C ASP A 63 -0.56 -3.68 -5.79
N LEU A 64 -1.27 -2.55 -5.64
CA LEU A 64 -2.38 -2.37 -4.73
C LEU A 64 -3.70 -2.15 -5.47
N ARG A 65 -3.83 -2.56 -6.74
CA ARG A 65 -5.10 -2.39 -7.47
C ARG A 65 -6.28 -3.09 -6.78
N SER A 66 -6.05 -4.23 -6.14
CA SER A 66 -7.06 -4.92 -5.32
C SER A 66 -7.56 -4.06 -4.14
N LEU A 67 -6.74 -3.14 -3.62
CA LEU A 67 -7.15 -2.21 -2.57
C LEU A 67 -8.20 -1.24 -3.09
N GLN A 68 -8.09 -0.82 -4.36
CA GLN A 68 -9.06 0.10 -4.99
C GLN A 68 -10.44 -0.53 -5.08
N ASP A 69 -10.51 -1.82 -5.42
CA ASP A 69 -11.77 -2.58 -5.50
C ASP A 69 -12.44 -2.73 -4.13
N LEU A 70 -11.64 -2.85 -3.06
CA LEU A 70 -12.13 -2.99 -1.69
C LEU A 70 -12.27 -1.66 -0.94
N ALA A 71 -11.83 -0.55 -1.54
CA ALA A 71 -11.77 0.75 -0.89
C ALA A 71 -13.11 1.23 -0.30
N PRO A 72 -14.26 1.11 -0.98
CA PRO A 72 -15.54 1.52 -0.40
C PRO A 72 -15.85 0.82 0.91
N TRP A 73 -15.48 -0.45 1.02
CA TRP A 73 -15.72 -1.22 2.23
C TRP A 73 -14.65 -0.99 3.31
N LEU A 74 -13.40 -0.79 2.91
CA LEU A 74 -12.29 -0.57 3.84
C LEU A 74 -12.38 0.80 4.52
N PHE A 75 -12.70 1.83 3.76
CA PHE A 75 -12.55 3.22 4.19
C PHE A 75 -13.87 3.95 4.48
N SER A 76 -15.02 3.36 4.16
CA SER A 76 -16.30 3.91 4.61
C SER A 76 -16.55 3.61 6.09
N SER A 77 -17.00 4.61 6.84
CA SER A 77 -17.25 4.48 8.26
C SER A 77 -18.16 5.58 8.79
N VAL A 78 -18.71 5.37 9.99
CA VAL A 78 -19.35 6.44 10.75
C VAL A 78 -18.26 7.21 11.51
N LEU A 79 -18.11 8.49 11.17
CA LEU A 79 -17.13 9.37 11.79
C LEU A 79 -17.57 9.85 13.17
N LYS A 80 -18.88 10.13 13.31
CA LYS A 80 -19.48 10.59 14.56
C LYS A 80 -20.94 10.21 14.64
N GLU A 81 -21.35 9.70 15.79
CA GLU A 81 -22.69 9.19 16.05
C GLU A 81 -23.12 9.66 17.44
N THR A 82 -24.07 10.60 17.50
CA THR A 82 -24.76 10.97 18.73
C THR A 82 -26.27 10.96 18.51
N CYS A 83 -27.03 11.25 19.57
CA CYS A 83 -28.48 11.41 19.51
C CYS A 83 -28.91 12.51 18.52
N GLN A 84 -28.22 13.66 18.52
CA GLN A 84 -28.60 14.82 17.71
C GLN A 84 -28.02 14.80 16.30
N GLN A 85 -26.95 14.05 16.05
CA GLN A 85 -26.21 14.14 14.79
C GLN A 85 -25.54 12.82 14.42
N LYS A 86 -25.40 12.61 13.12
CA LYS A 86 -24.61 11.53 12.53
C LYS A 86 -23.80 12.09 11.37
N PHE A 87 -22.49 11.84 11.39
CA PHE A 87 -21.56 12.08 10.29
C PHE A 87 -21.01 10.73 9.84
N ALA A 88 -21.17 10.41 8.57
CA ALA A 88 -20.64 9.19 7.97
C ALA A 88 -19.89 9.54 6.69
N LEU A 89 -18.78 8.84 6.45
CA LEU A 89 -18.01 8.89 5.22
C LEU A 89 -18.32 7.63 4.41
N ALA A 90 -18.70 7.81 3.16
CA ALA A 90 -18.85 6.76 2.18
C ALA A 90 -17.79 6.98 1.09
N VAL A 91 -16.70 6.22 1.14
CA VAL A 91 -15.70 6.21 0.06
C VAL A 91 -16.27 5.44 -1.11
N SER A 92 -16.08 5.97 -2.31
CA SER A 92 -16.62 5.40 -3.56
C SER A 92 -15.53 4.82 -4.45
N GLN A 93 -14.37 5.47 -4.48
CA GLN A 93 -13.20 4.98 -5.22
C GLN A 93 -11.92 5.50 -4.58
N VAL A 94 -10.83 4.80 -4.88
CA VAL A 94 -9.47 5.23 -4.56
C VAL A 94 -8.64 5.08 -5.83
N SER A 95 -7.80 6.07 -6.11
CA SER A 95 -6.87 6.09 -7.23
C SER A 95 -5.54 6.68 -6.83
N ALA A 96 -4.51 6.44 -7.63
CA ALA A 96 -3.24 7.15 -7.49
C ALA A 96 -3.20 8.32 -8.47
N GLN A 97 -2.77 9.48 -7.98
CA GLN A 97 -2.50 10.65 -8.79
C GLN A 97 -1.08 11.13 -8.48
N ALA A 98 -0.19 10.96 -9.46
CA ALA A 98 1.25 11.17 -9.30
C ALA A 98 1.83 10.34 -8.13
N ASP A 99 2.21 10.99 -7.03
CA ASP A 99 2.80 10.43 -5.81
C ASP A 99 1.84 10.43 -4.62
N ALA A 100 0.56 10.68 -4.87
CA ALA A 100 -0.49 10.70 -3.85
C ALA A 100 -1.59 9.67 -4.13
N LEU A 101 -2.22 9.23 -3.06
CA LEU A 101 -3.48 8.51 -3.05
C LEU A 101 -4.63 9.52 -3.01
N VAL A 102 -5.59 9.40 -3.92
CA VAL A 102 -6.80 10.21 -3.95
C VAL A 102 -8.00 9.30 -3.73
N ALA A 103 -8.83 9.63 -2.74
CA ALA A 103 -10.06 8.92 -2.45
C ALA A 103 -11.25 9.87 -2.65
N ASP A 104 -12.19 9.46 -3.51
CA ASP A 104 -13.43 10.19 -3.74
C ASP A 104 -14.57 9.52 -2.99
N GLY A 105 -15.49 10.31 -2.46
CA GLY A 105 -16.63 9.79 -1.75
C GLY A 105 -17.66 10.84 -1.41
N GLN A 106 -18.51 10.51 -0.44
CA GLN A 106 -19.52 11.41 0.09
C GLN A 106 -19.50 11.41 1.61
N VAL A 107 -19.59 12.61 2.19
CA VAL A 107 -19.90 12.79 3.60
C VAL A 107 -21.39 13.00 3.76
N GLN A 108 -22.01 12.14 4.55
CA GLN A 108 -23.40 12.29 4.97
C GLN A 108 -23.46 12.91 6.36
N ALA A 109 -24.13 14.04 6.46
CA ALA A 109 -24.47 14.70 7.72
C ALA A 109 -25.98 14.66 7.94
N LYS A 110 -26.41 14.07 9.05
CA LYS A 110 -27.82 13.95 9.45
C LYS A 110 -28.01 14.49 10.85
N PHE A 111 -29.08 15.25 11.07
CA PHE A 111 -29.42 15.88 12.34
C PHE A 111 -30.82 15.49 12.76
N TYR A 112 -30.99 15.20 14.04
CA TYR A 112 -32.20 14.60 14.59
C TYR A 112 -32.67 15.39 15.82
N ALA A 113 -33.97 15.39 16.05
CA ALA A 113 -34.52 15.66 17.36
C ALA A 113 -34.18 14.49 18.28
N CYS A 114 -33.76 14.76 19.51
CA CYS A 114 -33.54 13.70 20.50
C CYS A 114 -34.87 13.27 21.11
N ASP A 115 -35.08 11.96 21.19
CA ASP A 115 -36.19 11.38 21.93
C ASP A 115 -35.63 10.76 23.21
N THR A 116 -36.09 11.26 24.36
CA THR A 116 -35.66 10.79 25.69
C THR A 116 -36.62 9.79 26.30
N ASP A 117 -37.75 9.52 25.65
CA ASP A 117 -38.88 8.80 26.25
C ASP A 117 -38.90 7.29 25.92
N ASP A 118 -38.06 6.80 24.99
CA ASP A 118 -37.90 5.38 24.66
C ASP A 118 -36.46 4.87 24.90
N PRO A 119 -36.22 4.06 25.95
CA PRO A 119 -34.89 3.53 26.27
C PRO A 119 -34.46 2.31 25.43
N LYS A 120 -35.30 1.79 24.51
CA LYS A 120 -35.05 0.50 23.84
C LYS A 120 -34.68 0.60 22.35
N THR A 121 -34.84 1.76 21.75
CA THR A 121 -34.41 2.05 20.37
C THR A 121 -33.51 3.27 20.43
N HIS A 122 -32.36 3.23 19.75
CA HIS A 122 -31.37 4.33 19.76
C HIS A 122 -32.04 5.70 19.74
N TYR A 123 -31.73 6.54 20.74
CA TYR A 123 -32.21 7.89 21.13
C TYR A 123 -32.61 8.92 20.05
N ARG A 124 -32.61 8.59 18.75
CA ARG A 124 -32.92 9.49 17.65
C ARG A 124 -34.43 9.53 17.38
N GLY A 125 -35.02 10.69 17.60
CA GLY A 125 -36.34 11.05 17.10
C GLY A 125 -36.30 11.49 15.64
N VAL A 126 -37.18 12.44 15.28
CA VAL A 126 -37.41 12.88 13.90
C VAL A 126 -36.13 13.45 13.25
N LEU A 127 -35.86 13.05 12.00
CA LEU A 127 -34.81 13.67 11.17
C LEU A 127 -35.20 15.12 10.84
N LEU A 128 -34.40 16.07 11.31
CA LEU A 128 -34.60 17.50 11.09
C LEU A 128 -33.95 17.96 9.79
N PHE A 129 -32.75 17.45 9.50
CA PHE A 129 -31.95 17.87 8.36
C PHE A 129 -31.02 16.73 7.93
N GLY A 130 -30.82 16.59 6.62
CA GLY A 130 -29.91 15.61 6.05
C GLY A 130 -29.27 16.15 4.78
N GLN A 131 -27.96 16.02 4.69
CA GLN A 131 -27.19 16.48 3.54
C GLN A 131 -26.08 15.49 3.21
N ASN A 132 -25.85 15.30 1.92
CA ASN A 132 -24.66 14.64 1.40
C ASN A 132 -23.79 15.71 0.72
N VAL A 133 -22.48 15.61 0.91
CA VAL A 133 -21.47 16.51 0.35
C VAL A 133 -20.40 15.63 -0.28
N ASP A 134 -20.02 15.90 -1.52
CA ASP A 134 -18.95 15.15 -2.18
C ASP A 134 -17.62 15.52 -1.52
N VAL A 135 -16.74 14.54 -1.36
CA VAL A 135 -15.44 14.73 -0.71
C VAL A 135 -14.34 14.09 -1.55
N MET A 136 -13.23 14.82 -1.66
CA MET A 136 -11.97 14.34 -2.20
C MET A 136 -10.93 14.38 -1.09
N ILE A 137 -10.31 13.24 -0.83
CA ILE A 137 -9.31 13.07 0.23
C ILE A 137 -7.98 12.74 -0.43
N LYS A 138 -6.94 13.49 -0.09
CA LYS A 138 -5.59 13.27 -0.59
C LYS A 138 -4.68 12.78 0.54
N ALA A 139 -3.95 11.71 0.30
CA ALA A 139 -2.97 11.16 1.23
C ALA A 139 -1.66 10.85 0.51
N SER A 140 -0.54 11.06 1.18
CA SER A 140 0.78 10.59 0.74
C SER A 140 1.24 9.43 1.59
N ALA A 141 2.33 8.80 1.16
CA ALA A 141 2.97 7.73 1.89
C ALA A 141 4.46 8.02 2.04
N ALA A 142 5.01 7.70 3.20
CA ALA A 142 6.43 7.81 3.49
C ALA A 142 6.92 6.59 4.27
N VAL A 143 8.20 6.26 4.12
CA VAL A 143 8.81 5.18 4.89
C VAL A 143 9.23 5.70 6.26
N GLU A 144 8.71 5.06 7.31
CA GLU A 144 9.16 5.25 8.68
C GLU A 144 9.29 3.88 9.35
N ARG A 145 10.38 3.66 10.10
CA ARG A 145 10.61 2.40 10.83
C ARG A 145 10.39 1.14 9.98
N ASN A 146 10.83 1.18 8.72
CA ASN A 146 10.73 0.08 7.75
C ASN A 146 9.31 -0.23 7.23
N CYS A 147 8.31 0.60 7.56
CA CYS A 147 6.96 0.45 7.07
C CYS A 147 6.54 1.69 6.28
N LEU A 148 5.59 1.51 5.39
CA LEU A 148 4.97 2.60 4.64
C LEU A 148 3.84 3.18 5.48
N HIS A 149 4.01 4.43 5.91
CA HIS A 149 3.02 5.18 6.68
C HIS A 149 2.25 6.11 5.75
N LEU A 150 0.93 5.98 5.77
CA LEU A 150 0.03 6.90 5.08
C LEU A 150 -0.21 8.14 5.94
N ARG A 151 -0.26 9.30 5.29
CA ARG A 151 -0.53 10.58 5.93
C ARG A 151 -1.55 11.35 5.10
N LEU A 152 -2.61 11.83 5.75
CA LEU A 152 -3.55 12.74 5.13
C LEU A 152 -2.86 14.07 4.85
N GLU A 153 -2.95 14.51 3.60
CA GLU A 153 -2.42 15.79 3.14
C GLU A 153 -3.53 16.83 3.09
N ASP A 154 -4.65 16.45 2.47
CA ASP A 154 -5.77 17.35 2.30
C ASP A 154 -7.11 16.63 2.23
N VAL A 155 -8.16 17.39 2.51
CA VAL A 155 -9.56 16.99 2.44
C VAL A 155 -10.33 18.18 1.88
N GLU A 156 -10.85 18.01 0.67
CA GLU A 156 -11.68 18.99 -0.04
C GLU A 156 -13.13 18.52 -0.06
N LEU A 157 -14.06 19.41 0.22
CA LEU A 157 -15.50 19.15 0.21
C LEU A 157 -16.14 19.99 -0.88
N ASP A 158 -16.80 19.34 -1.84
CA ASP A 158 -17.50 20.02 -2.92
C ASP A 158 -18.99 20.23 -2.57
N LEU A 159 -19.41 21.49 -2.65
CA LEU A 159 -20.77 21.95 -2.36
C LEU A 159 -21.60 22.15 -3.63
N GLN A 160 -21.06 21.85 -4.82
CA GLN A 160 -21.73 22.01 -6.11
C GLN A 160 -22.96 21.08 -6.19
N GLY A 161 -24.15 21.66 -5.96
CA GLY A 161 -25.43 20.95 -5.99
C GLY A 161 -26.37 21.28 -4.84
N PHE A 162 -25.98 22.14 -3.91
CA PHE A 162 -26.78 22.41 -2.72
C PHE A 162 -27.75 23.59 -2.85
N VAL A 163 -28.91 23.44 -2.18
CA VAL A 163 -29.98 24.45 -2.09
C VAL A 163 -30.06 24.92 -0.64
N GLY A 164 -29.38 26.01 -0.27
CA GLY A 164 -29.39 26.56 1.11
C GLY A 164 -28.54 27.81 1.36
N THR A 165 -28.54 28.29 2.61
CA THR A 165 -27.80 29.47 3.08
C THR A 165 -26.31 29.16 3.29
N VAL A 166 -25.44 29.94 2.63
CA VAL A 166 -23.98 29.69 2.56
C VAL A 166 -23.28 29.64 3.93
N SER A 167 -23.78 30.38 4.93
CA SER A 167 -23.15 30.51 6.25
C SER A 167 -23.28 29.27 7.14
N ASP A 168 -24.43 28.59 7.16
CA ASP A 168 -24.62 27.37 7.96
C ASP A 168 -23.82 26.19 7.37
N MET A 169 -23.56 26.25 6.06
CA MET A 169 -22.82 25.22 5.33
C MET A 169 -21.33 25.24 5.65
N ILE A 170 -20.72 26.42 5.72
CA ILE A 170 -19.27 26.54 6.00
C ILE A 170 -18.93 25.88 7.35
N GLY A 171 -19.77 26.08 8.37
CA GLY A 171 -19.57 25.44 9.68
C GLY A 171 -19.73 23.92 9.64
N LEU A 172 -20.59 23.41 8.76
CA LEU A 172 -20.86 21.98 8.62
C LEU A 172 -19.76 21.28 7.82
N THR A 173 -19.31 21.87 6.71
CA THR A 173 -18.18 21.35 5.93
C THR A 173 -16.89 21.39 6.73
N GLU A 174 -16.62 22.46 7.46
CA GLU A 174 -15.42 22.53 8.31
C GLU A 174 -15.45 21.45 9.39
N LYS A 175 -16.60 21.23 10.02
CA LYS A 175 -16.76 20.15 11.00
C LYS A 175 -16.57 18.77 10.37
N ALA A 176 -17.11 18.53 9.18
CA ALA A 176 -16.90 17.28 8.45
C ALA A 176 -15.42 17.06 8.12
N ARG A 177 -14.75 18.10 7.61
CA ARG A 177 -13.31 18.10 7.30
C ARG A 177 -12.48 17.73 8.53
N LEU A 178 -12.73 18.39 9.66
CA LEU A 178 -12.04 18.12 10.93
C LEU A 178 -12.27 16.68 11.41
N LEU A 179 -13.50 16.17 11.32
CA LEU A 179 -13.79 14.79 11.69
C LEU A 179 -13.07 13.76 10.80
N ILE A 180 -12.97 14.01 9.50
CA ILE A 180 -12.20 13.15 8.58
C ILE A 180 -10.72 13.19 8.92
N LEU A 181 -10.16 14.38 9.15
CA LEU A 181 -8.74 14.53 9.50
C LEU A 181 -8.42 13.83 10.83
N GLU A 182 -9.25 14.03 11.85
CA GLU A 182 -9.06 13.42 13.17
C GLU A 182 -9.18 11.89 13.11
N LYS A 183 -10.29 11.37 12.59
CA LYS A 183 -10.55 9.92 12.54
C LYS A 183 -9.68 9.22 11.52
N GLY A 184 -9.41 9.88 10.39
CA GLY A 184 -8.54 9.34 9.35
C GLY A 184 -7.09 9.27 9.82
N ALA A 185 -6.57 10.30 10.49
CA ALA A 185 -5.21 10.25 11.04
C ALA A 185 -5.05 9.13 12.08
N GLU A 186 -6.05 8.92 12.94
CA GLU A 186 -6.08 7.81 13.91
C GLU A 186 -5.98 6.46 13.18
N VAL A 187 -6.87 6.21 12.21
CA VAL A 187 -6.89 4.95 11.45
C VAL A 187 -5.59 4.73 10.68
N LEU A 188 -5.04 5.75 10.01
CA LEU A 188 -3.82 5.60 9.23
C LEU A 188 -2.58 5.41 10.11
N ALA A 189 -2.53 6.03 11.28
CA ALA A 189 -1.42 5.87 12.22
C ALA A 189 -1.36 4.46 12.84
N GLU A 190 -2.51 3.85 13.08
CA GLU A 190 -2.62 2.50 13.66
C GLU A 190 -2.39 1.38 12.64
N ASN A 191 -2.46 1.68 11.33
CA ASN A 191 -2.42 0.68 10.26
C ASN A 191 -1.31 0.97 9.23
N PRO A 192 -0.02 0.97 9.62
CA PRO A 192 1.06 1.08 8.65
C PRO A 192 1.11 -0.16 7.74
N ILE A 193 1.50 0.04 6.48
CA ILE A 193 1.72 -1.06 5.54
C ILE A 193 3.16 -1.53 5.72
N CYS A 194 3.33 -2.64 6.44
CA CYS A 194 4.62 -3.29 6.63
C CYS A 194 4.67 -4.51 5.70
N PRO A 195 5.41 -4.47 4.57
CA PRO A 195 5.54 -5.63 3.71
C PRO A 195 6.26 -6.73 4.47
N GLU A 196 5.60 -7.88 4.61
CA GLU A 196 6.27 -9.08 5.11
C GLU A 196 6.91 -9.80 3.93
N LEU A 197 8.19 -10.13 4.07
CA LEU A 197 8.84 -11.03 3.13
C LEU A 197 8.37 -12.46 3.41
N PRO A 198 8.17 -13.27 2.36
CA PRO A 198 7.80 -14.67 2.53
C PRO A 198 8.92 -15.43 3.27
N SER A 199 8.61 -16.61 3.79
CA SER A 199 9.51 -17.37 4.69
C SER A 199 10.92 -17.54 4.16
N GLU A 200 11.04 -17.72 2.85
CA GLU A 200 12.29 -17.99 2.13
C GLU A 200 13.20 -16.75 2.07
N LEU A 201 12.60 -15.55 2.16
CA LEU A 201 13.29 -14.27 2.10
C LEU A 201 13.28 -13.54 3.45
N LYS A 202 12.72 -14.14 4.49
CA LYS A 202 12.59 -13.52 5.82
C LYS A 202 13.94 -13.14 6.44
N GLY A 203 14.99 -13.92 6.16
CA GLY A 203 16.35 -13.64 6.64
C GLY A 203 17.07 -12.51 5.90
N LEU A 204 16.47 -11.93 4.85
CA LEU A 204 17.07 -10.78 4.15
C LEU A 204 17.03 -9.49 4.98
N GLU A 205 16.17 -9.40 6.01
CA GLU A 205 16.04 -8.26 6.92
C GLU A 205 16.17 -6.89 6.23
N PRO A 206 15.26 -6.56 5.29
CA PRO A 206 15.36 -5.36 4.47
C PRO A 206 15.32 -4.10 5.31
N ARG A 207 16.17 -3.13 4.96
CA ARG A 207 16.15 -1.77 5.51
C ARG A 207 15.72 -0.78 4.44
N PHE A 208 14.44 -0.47 4.42
CA PHE A 208 13.84 0.54 3.57
C PHE A 208 14.20 1.94 4.08
N THR A 209 14.69 2.78 3.16
CA THR A 209 15.13 4.15 3.43
C THR A 209 14.26 5.19 2.75
N SER A 210 13.57 4.82 1.67
CA SER A 210 12.63 5.68 0.97
C SER A 210 11.48 4.87 0.38
N GLY A 211 10.38 5.57 0.09
CA GLY A 211 9.22 4.97 -0.56
C GLY A 211 8.03 5.90 -0.52
N GLY A 212 6.99 5.54 -1.27
CA GLY A 212 5.81 6.35 -1.45
C GLY A 212 4.78 5.71 -2.38
N ILE A 213 3.66 6.41 -2.58
CA ILE A 213 2.63 6.01 -3.54
C ILE A 213 3.16 6.20 -4.96
N ARG A 214 2.72 5.33 -5.86
CA ARG A 214 3.02 5.41 -7.27
C ARG A 214 1.82 5.02 -8.11
N GLU A 215 1.54 5.81 -9.14
CA GLU A 215 0.54 5.47 -10.14
C GLU A 215 1.02 4.34 -11.06
N ILE A 216 0.14 3.36 -11.30
CA ILE A 216 0.37 2.17 -12.14
C ILE A 216 -0.59 2.16 -13.33
N GLY A 217 -0.57 3.21 -14.15
CA GLY A 217 -1.41 3.31 -15.33
C GLY A 217 -2.90 3.47 -15.03
N SER A 218 -3.54 4.42 -15.69
CA SER A 218 -4.98 4.68 -15.57
C SER A 218 -5.46 4.89 -14.12
N GLY A 219 -4.62 5.46 -13.25
CA GLY A 219 -4.96 5.70 -11.84
C GLY A 219 -4.80 4.48 -10.93
N GLY A 220 -4.17 3.40 -11.42
CA GLY A 220 -3.87 2.21 -10.63
C GLY A 220 -2.99 2.55 -9.42
N VAL A 221 -3.30 2.00 -8.25
CA VAL A 221 -2.56 2.29 -7.01
C VAL A 221 -1.41 1.31 -6.83
N GLY A 222 -0.23 1.86 -6.59
CA GLY A 222 0.96 1.13 -6.19
C GLY A 222 1.72 1.82 -5.08
N ALA A 223 2.65 1.09 -4.48
CA ALA A 223 3.64 1.65 -3.58
C ALA A 223 5.03 1.18 -3.98
N ALA A 224 5.99 2.10 -4.00
CA ALA A 224 7.40 1.79 -4.24
C ALA A 224 8.18 1.97 -2.93
N LEU A 225 9.11 1.07 -2.67
CA LEU A 225 10.01 1.07 -1.53
C LEU A 225 11.43 0.82 -2.04
N SER A 226 12.39 1.58 -1.54
CA SER A 226 13.80 1.40 -1.84
C SER A 226 14.61 1.29 -0.55
N GLY A 227 15.63 0.44 -0.56
CA GLY A 227 16.41 0.11 0.62
C GLY A 227 17.64 -0.71 0.31
N SER A 228 18.13 -1.40 1.32
CA SER A 228 19.27 -2.31 1.21
C SER A 228 19.17 -3.50 2.14
N ILE A 229 19.87 -4.57 1.80
CA ILE A 229 20.07 -5.77 2.63
C ILE A 229 21.58 -5.97 2.84
N ASP A 230 21.97 -6.43 4.02
CA ASP A 230 23.37 -6.73 4.34
C ASP A 230 23.75 -8.11 3.77
N THR A 231 24.90 -8.24 3.09
CA THR A 231 25.34 -9.49 2.45
C THR A 231 26.08 -10.41 3.41
N SER A 232 25.42 -10.80 4.50
CA SER A 232 25.96 -11.82 5.38
C SER A 232 25.94 -13.20 4.68
N ALA A 233 26.77 -14.14 5.15
CA ALA A 233 26.73 -15.51 4.63
C ALA A 233 25.34 -16.15 4.79
N GLY A 234 24.62 -15.83 5.87
CA GLY A 234 23.23 -16.27 6.06
C GLY A 234 22.30 -15.71 4.99
N THR A 235 22.36 -14.40 4.74
CA THR A 235 21.59 -13.71 3.70
C THR A 235 21.78 -14.34 2.32
N LEU A 236 23.02 -14.68 1.97
CA LEU A 236 23.34 -15.29 0.68
C LEU A 236 22.79 -16.72 0.57
N LEU A 237 22.81 -17.49 1.67
CA LEU A 237 22.24 -18.83 1.70
C LEU A 237 20.72 -18.81 1.56
N ASP A 238 20.04 -17.89 2.25
CA ASP A 238 18.58 -17.70 2.14
C ASP A 238 18.19 -17.30 0.72
N LEU A 239 18.96 -16.38 0.10
CA LEU A 239 18.76 -15.99 -1.30
C LEU A 239 18.93 -17.19 -2.26
N ILE A 240 19.95 -18.03 -2.04
CA ILE A 240 20.17 -19.23 -2.85
C ILE A 240 19.02 -20.22 -2.64
N ALA A 241 18.54 -20.41 -1.41
CA ALA A 241 17.41 -21.30 -1.11
C ALA A 241 16.13 -20.84 -1.84
N ALA A 242 15.79 -19.55 -1.74
CA ALA A 242 14.65 -18.97 -2.46
C ALA A 242 14.77 -19.13 -3.99
N LEU A 243 15.98 -19.02 -4.54
CA LEU A 243 16.23 -19.25 -5.98
C LEU A 243 16.17 -20.73 -6.40
N GLN A 244 16.38 -21.67 -5.47
CA GLN A 244 16.33 -23.11 -5.72
C GLN A 244 14.91 -23.67 -5.64
N GLU A 245 14.04 -23.10 -4.81
CA GLU A 245 12.66 -23.51 -4.59
C GLU A 245 11.69 -23.09 -5.73
N LYS A 246 12.18 -23.10 -6.98
CA LYS A 246 11.52 -22.72 -8.24
C LYS A 246 10.23 -23.52 -8.56
N GLN A 247 9.21 -23.43 -7.72
CA GLN A 247 7.84 -23.79 -8.06
C GLN A 247 6.83 -22.64 -7.84
N GLY A 248 7.26 -21.48 -7.33
CA GLY A 248 6.41 -20.27 -7.19
C GLY A 248 7.04 -18.94 -7.65
N PHE A 249 8.34 -18.92 -7.99
CA PHE A 249 9.07 -17.69 -8.31
C PHE A 249 9.40 -17.59 -9.80
N GLU A 250 8.79 -16.64 -10.51
CA GLU A 250 9.16 -16.31 -11.89
C GLU A 250 10.35 -15.33 -11.87
N VAL A 251 11.51 -15.79 -12.35
CA VAL A 251 12.63 -14.89 -12.66
C VAL A 251 12.28 -14.18 -13.96
N VAL A 252 11.86 -12.92 -13.85
CA VAL A 252 11.58 -12.08 -15.02
C VAL A 252 12.91 -11.49 -15.49
N GLU A 253 13.47 -12.03 -16.58
CA GLU A 253 14.60 -11.40 -17.29
C GLU A 253 14.22 -9.99 -17.77
#